data_AF-A0A9X8ZD90-F1
#
_entry.id   AF-A0A9X8ZD90-F1
#
_cell.length_a   1.000
_cell.length_b   1.000
_cell.length_c   1.000
_cell.angle_alpha   90.00
_cell.angle_beta   90.00
_cell.angle_gamma   90.00
#
_symmetry.space_group_name_H-M   'P 1'
#
loop_
_entity.id
_entity.type
_entity.pdbx_description
1 polymer ?
#
loop_
_entity_poly.entity_id
_entity_poly.type
_entity_poly.pdbx_seq_one_letter_code
_entity_poly.pdbx_strand_id
1 'polypeptide(L)'
;MSKLKKYLTSTFSITFLSWGMIAVYTQIKNIPFGSSIALYILYILGVIGPAIAGITVSKRSDSKEDFSMFLKSCYQPPKNLNWYLFIIVIVLVFSLLPYFVVGGEQIVPVQYILLQIPIFILIGGLEEIGWRGFMLRELTKRIPALTSTLLVSIVWIFWHLPLFFIIGTYQYEYLNIPVFSISVISFSFLLSTVYYKTKSIFLCIMTHAFCNSLLNVFVSNQSLLGGIIALVFSLFIYLLFANNRNR
;
A
#
# COMPACT_ATOMS: atom_id res chain seq x y z
N MET A 1 -0.71 25.49 -9.12
CA MET A 1 -1.20 24.35 -8.30
C MET A 1 -0.01 23.53 -7.81
N SER A 2 0.07 23.26 -6.50
CA SER A 2 1.17 22.48 -5.90
C SER A 2 1.29 21.08 -6.52
N LYS A 3 2.51 20.52 -6.59
CA LYS A 3 2.79 19.17 -7.12
C LYS A 3 1.85 18.11 -6.51
N LEU A 4 1.66 18.18 -5.19
CA LEU A 4 0.73 17.32 -4.44
C LEU A 4 -0.72 17.42 -4.92
N LYS A 5 -1.24 18.63 -5.20
CA LYS A 5 -2.61 18.79 -5.70
C LYS A 5 -2.77 18.11 -7.08
N LYS A 6 -1.81 18.31 -7.99
CA LYS A 6 -1.82 17.65 -9.31
C LYS A 6 -1.77 16.14 -9.20
N TYR A 7 -0.91 15.64 -8.30
CA TYR A 7 -0.79 14.21 -8.01
C TYR A 7 -2.11 13.64 -7.49
N LEU A 8 -2.66 14.20 -6.41
CA LEU A 8 -3.91 13.71 -5.81
C LEU A 8 -5.08 13.77 -6.80
N THR A 9 -5.26 14.89 -7.51
CA THR A 9 -6.32 14.98 -8.52
C THR A 9 -6.16 13.90 -9.59
N SER A 10 -4.95 13.68 -10.11
CA SER A 10 -4.72 12.63 -11.11
C SER A 10 -4.95 11.22 -10.55
N THR A 11 -4.46 10.93 -9.34
CA THR A 11 -4.61 9.64 -8.68
C THR A 11 -6.09 9.32 -8.46
N PHE A 12 -6.83 10.22 -7.83
CA PHE A 12 -8.25 10.02 -7.57
C PHE A 12 -9.07 9.99 -8.86
N SER A 13 -8.77 10.82 -9.86
CA SER A 13 -9.47 10.72 -11.15
C SER A 13 -9.29 9.35 -11.80
N ILE A 14 -8.06 8.84 -11.89
CA ILE A 14 -7.81 7.51 -12.50
C ILE A 14 -8.54 6.42 -11.71
N THR A 15 -8.36 6.39 -10.40
CA THR A 15 -8.89 5.32 -9.56
C THR A 15 -10.41 5.39 -9.42
N PHE A 16 -10.98 6.56 -9.11
CA PHE A 16 -12.43 6.67 -8.87
C PHE A 16 -13.22 6.54 -10.17
N LEU A 17 -12.69 6.95 -11.33
CA LEU A 17 -13.33 6.65 -12.59
C LEU A 17 -13.29 5.13 -12.85
N SER A 18 -12.13 4.50 -12.73
CA SER A 18 -11.98 3.07 -13.04
C SER A 18 -12.81 2.20 -12.09
N TRP A 19 -12.62 2.34 -10.79
CA TRP A 19 -13.34 1.58 -9.78
C TRP A 19 -14.80 2.00 -9.61
N GLY A 20 -15.13 3.28 -9.81
CA GLY A 20 -16.50 3.76 -9.80
C GLY A 20 -17.33 3.15 -10.93
N MET A 21 -16.76 3.00 -12.14
CA MET A 21 -17.41 2.27 -13.23
C MET A 21 -17.65 0.80 -12.86
N ILE A 22 -16.67 0.13 -12.25
CA ILE A 22 -16.85 -1.26 -11.78
C ILE A 22 -17.96 -1.31 -10.71
N ALA A 23 -17.95 -0.40 -9.74
CA ALA A 23 -18.93 -0.37 -8.66
C ALA A 23 -20.34 -0.24 -9.23
N VAL A 24 -20.58 0.75 -10.08
CA VAL A 24 -21.89 0.94 -10.73
C VAL A 24 -22.28 -0.28 -11.56
N TYR A 25 -21.36 -0.83 -12.36
CA TYR A 25 -21.65 -1.97 -13.22
C TYR A 25 -21.99 -3.24 -12.44
N THR A 26 -21.17 -3.58 -11.44
CA THR A 26 -21.37 -4.78 -10.61
C THR A 26 -22.67 -4.70 -9.82
N GLN A 27 -23.04 -3.54 -9.29
CA GLN A 27 -24.32 -3.31 -8.60
C GLN A 27 -25.52 -3.42 -9.54
N ILE A 28 -25.48 -2.82 -10.73
CA ILE A 28 -26.59 -2.89 -11.70
C ILE A 28 -26.79 -4.32 -12.22
N LYS A 29 -25.71 -5.05 -12.46
CA LYS A 29 -25.76 -6.41 -13.02
C LYS A 29 -25.85 -7.50 -11.96
N ASN A 30 -25.65 -7.16 -10.69
CA ASN A 30 -25.53 -8.10 -9.58
C ASN A 30 -24.54 -9.24 -9.85
N ILE A 31 -23.34 -8.89 -10.32
CA ILE A 31 -22.26 -9.83 -10.62
C ILE A 31 -20.95 -9.39 -9.95
N PRO A 32 -20.09 -10.32 -9.53
CA PRO A 32 -18.80 -9.96 -8.94
C PRO A 32 -17.85 -9.37 -9.99
N PHE A 33 -16.92 -8.52 -9.57
CA PHE A 33 -15.94 -7.92 -10.49
C PHE A 33 -15.08 -8.94 -11.25
N GLY A 34 -14.95 -10.17 -10.73
CA GLY A 34 -14.24 -11.26 -11.39
C GLY A 34 -14.95 -11.85 -12.61
N SER A 35 -16.16 -11.39 -12.94
CA SER A 35 -16.99 -11.96 -14.01
C SER A 35 -16.53 -11.63 -15.43
N SER A 36 -15.59 -10.69 -15.62
CA SER A 36 -15.13 -10.26 -16.94
C SER A 36 -13.71 -9.72 -16.91
N ILE A 37 -12.94 -10.01 -17.96
CA ILE A 37 -11.61 -9.47 -18.17
C ILE A 37 -11.58 -7.93 -18.19
N ALA A 38 -12.65 -7.30 -18.69
CA ALA A 38 -12.74 -5.85 -18.73
C ALA A 38 -12.77 -5.23 -17.33
N LEU A 39 -13.44 -5.90 -16.37
CA LEU A 39 -13.49 -5.44 -14.98
C LEU A 39 -12.13 -5.62 -14.30
N TYR A 40 -11.39 -6.69 -14.59
CA TYR A 40 -10.01 -6.84 -14.12
C TYR A 40 -9.09 -5.74 -14.67
N ILE A 41 -9.20 -5.38 -15.95
CA ILE A 41 -8.41 -4.30 -16.55
C ILE A 41 -8.70 -2.98 -15.83
N LEU A 42 -9.97 -2.63 -15.63
CA LEU A 42 -10.36 -1.44 -14.87
C LEU A 42 -9.87 -1.49 -13.42
N TYR A 43 -9.92 -2.67 -12.79
CA TYR A 43 -9.45 -2.84 -11.42
C TYR A 43 -7.95 -2.53 -11.33
N ILE A 44 -7.15 -3.14 -12.20
CA ILE A 44 -5.70 -2.92 -12.28
C ILE A 44 -5.37 -1.47 -12.61
N LEU A 45 -6.09 -0.84 -13.54
CA LEU A 45 -5.92 0.60 -13.84
C LEU A 45 -6.13 1.47 -12.61
N GLY A 46 -7.13 1.15 -11.80
CA GLY A 46 -7.36 1.82 -10.52
C GLY A 46 -6.20 1.62 -9.54
N VAL A 47 -5.68 0.40 -9.42
CA VAL A 47 -4.53 0.05 -8.56
C VAL A 47 -3.27 0.84 -8.95
N ILE A 48 -2.93 0.90 -10.25
CA ILE A 48 -1.71 1.60 -10.70
C ILE A 48 -1.88 3.11 -10.85
N GLY A 49 -3.06 3.66 -10.57
CA GLY A 49 -3.38 5.09 -10.62
C GLY A 49 -2.39 5.99 -9.87
N PRO A 50 -2.05 5.70 -8.60
CA PRO A 50 -1.02 6.42 -7.86
C PRO A 50 0.36 6.42 -8.54
N ALA A 51 0.77 5.28 -9.12
CA ALA A 51 2.04 5.16 -9.82
C ALA A 51 2.08 6.03 -11.08
N ILE A 52 1.03 5.95 -11.92
CA ILE A 52 0.88 6.75 -13.14
C ILE A 52 0.93 8.24 -12.80
N ALA A 53 0.16 8.66 -11.80
CA ALA A 53 0.11 10.05 -11.36
C ALA A 53 1.47 10.53 -10.83
N GLY A 54 2.12 9.73 -9.97
CA GLY A 54 3.42 10.05 -9.37
C GLY A 54 4.51 10.22 -10.44
N ILE A 55 4.60 9.27 -11.37
CA ILE A 55 5.56 9.31 -12.48
C ILE A 55 5.29 10.53 -13.39
N THR A 56 4.04 10.77 -13.75
CA THR A 56 3.67 11.85 -14.67
C THR A 56 3.94 13.22 -14.07
N VAL A 57 3.58 13.45 -12.82
CA VAL A 57 3.81 14.73 -12.15
C VAL A 57 5.30 14.95 -11.88
N SER A 58 6.03 13.90 -11.47
CA SER A 58 7.47 13.93 -11.28
C SER A 58 8.20 14.31 -12.58
N LYS A 59 7.92 13.61 -13.69
CA LYS A 59 8.51 13.88 -15.01
C LYS A 59 8.34 15.33 -15.48
N ARG A 60 7.21 15.96 -15.14
CA ARG A 60 6.88 17.32 -15.56
C ARG A 60 7.42 18.41 -14.65
N SER A 61 7.81 18.07 -13.42
CA SER A 61 8.04 19.06 -12.37
C SER A 61 9.37 18.90 -11.62
N ASP A 62 10.03 17.75 -11.73
CA ASP A 62 11.35 17.48 -11.17
C ASP A 62 12.43 17.72 -12.24
N SER A 63 13.68 17.91 -11.82
CA SER A 63 14.81 17.94 -12.76
C SER A 63 14.97 16.57 -13.45
N LYS A 64 15.68 16.53 -14.58
CA LYS A 64 15.96 15.25 -15.28
C LYS A 64 16.71 14.28 -14.37
N GLU A 65 17.63 14.78 -13.55
CA GLU A 65 18.42 14.01 -12.58
C GLU A 65 17.53 13.46 -11.47
N ASP A 66 16.70 14.29 -10.84
CA ASP A 66 15.79 13.89 -9.77
C ASP A 66 14.77 12.86 -10.25
N PHE A 67 14.20 13.05 -11.46
CA PHE A 67 13.28 12.11 -12.06
C PHE A 67 13.96 10.76 -12.37
N SER A 68 15.19 10.79 -12.89
CA SER A 68 15.99 9.59 -13.14
C SER A 68 16.29 8.83 -11.84
N MET A 69 16.67 9.54 -10.77
CA MET A 69 16.89 8.94 -9.45
C MET A 69 15.62 8.35 -8.86
N PHE A 70 14.48 9.02 -9.03
CA PHE A 70 13.17 8.51 -8.62
C PHE A 70 12.82 7.19 -9.33
N LEU A 71 12.95 7.13 -10.65
CA LEU A 71 12.70 5.90 -11.40
C LEU A 71 13.67 4.79 -11.01
N LYS A 72 14.98 5.09 -10.90
CA LYS A 72 15.99 4.13 -10.46
C LYS A 72 15.64 3.53 -9.10
N SER A 73 15.20 4.33 -8.15
CA SER A 73 14.80 3.86 -6.82
C SER A 73 13.65 2.85 -6.84
N CYS A 74 12.83 2.82 -7.91
CA CYS A 74 11.72 1.87 -8.04
C CYS A 74 12.18 0.46 -8.42
N TYR A 75 13.28 0.31 -9.17
CA TYR A 75 13.75 -1.00 -9.67
C TYR A 75 15.16 -1.38 -9.21
N GLN A 76 15.90 -0.46 -8.59
CA GLN A 76 17.25 -0.70 -8.13
C GLN A 76 17.26 -1.22 -6.68
N PRO A 77 17.58 -2.50 -6.45
CA PRO A 77 17.70 -3.04 -5.10
C PRO A 77 18.85 -2.38 -4.33
N PRO A 78 18.68 -2.08 -3.03
CA PRO A 78 19.78 -1.59 -2.22
C PRO A 78 20.83 -2.69 -2.01
N LYS A 79 22.10 -2.28 -1.97
CA LYS A 79 23.25 -3.19 -1.82
C LYS A 79 23.40 -3.76 -0.41
N ASN A 80 22.92 -3.05 0.61
CA ASN A 80 23.06 -3.47 2.00
C ASN A 80 22.07 -4.60 2.31
N LEU A 81 22.60 -5.83 2.47
CA LEU A 81 21.81 -7.04 2.68
C LEU A 81 21.04 -7.04 4.01
N ASN A 82 21.47 -6.26 5.00
CA ASN A 82 20.79 -6.18 6.30
C ASN A 82 19.35 -5.64 6.16
N TRP A 83 19.06 -4.87 5.11
CA TRP A 83 17.71 -4.38 4.86
C TRP A 83 16.72 -5.48 4.46
N TYR A 84 17.18 -6.53 3.79
CA TYR A 84 16.32 -7.64 3.42
C TYR A 84 15.97 -8.48 4.64
N LEU A 85 16.95 -8.75 5.51
CA LEU A 85 16.70 -9.42 6.79
C LEU A 85 15.74 -8.59 7.66
N PHE A 86 15.95 -7.27 7.74
CA PHE A 86 15.05 -6.36 8.44
C PHE A 86 13.61 -6.47 7.90
N ILE A 87 13.42 -6.44 6.57
CA ILE A 87 12.10 -6.57 5.94
C ILE A 87 11.46 -7.92 6.26
N ILE A 88 12.22 -9.02 6.12
CA ILE A 88 11.70 -10.35 6.41
C ILE A 88 11.16 -10.42 7.82
N VAL A 89 11.94 -9.96 8.81
CA VAL A 89 11.52 -9.99 10.22
C VAL A 89 10.29 -9.12 10.46
N ILE A 90 10.29 -7.85 10.02
CA ILE A 90 9.16 -6.96 10.32
C ILE A 90 7.87 -7.40 9.61
N VAL A 91 7.97 -7.97 8.40
CA VAL A 91 6.81 -8.44 7.63
C VAL A 91 6.22 -9.69 8.24
N LEU A 92 7.06 -10.64 8.68
CA LEU A 92 6.60 -11.83 9.38
C LEU A 92 5.89 -11.46 10.68
N VAL A 93 6.47 -10.57 11.49
CA VAL A 93 5.84 -10.15 12.75
C VAL A 93 4.55 -9.36 12.48
N PHE A 94 4.57 -8.40 11.56
CA PHE A 94 3.39 -7.60 11.21
C PHE A 94 2.21 -8.46 10.75
N SER A 95 2.48 -9.49 9.93
CA SER A 95 1.44 -10.29 9.30
C SER A 95 0.96 -11.45 10.19
N LEU A 96 1.88 -12.10 10.92
CA LEU A 96 1.57 -13.31 11.69
C LEU A 96 1.20 -13.04 13.15
N LEU A 97 1.67 -11.94 13.76
CA LEU A 97 1.35 -11.65 15.16
C LEU A 97 -0.16 -11.47 15.39
N PRO A 98 -0.90 -10.69 14.57
CA PRO A 98 -2.35 -10.63 14.70
C PRO A 98 -2.99 -12.01 14.54
N TYR A 99 -2.61 -12.76 13.50
CA TYR A 99 -3.12 -14.11 13.21
C TYR A 99 -3.01 -15.06 14.41
N PHE A 100 -1.86 -15.11 15.06
CA PHE A 100 -1.67 -15.99 16.22
C PHE A 100 -2.42 -15.54 17.48
N VAL A 101 -2.69 -14.24 17.62
CA VAL A 101 -3.37 -13.70 18.81
C VAL A 101 -4.89 -13.77 18.70
N VAL A 102 -5.46 -13.39 17.55
CA VAL A 102 -6.92 -13.34 17.34
C VAL A 102 -7.47 -14.59 16.66
N GLY A 103 -6.58 -15.51 16.29
CA GLY A 103 -6.90 -16.67 15.46
C GLY A 103 -7.11 -16.29 14.00
N GLY A 104 -7.25 -17.32 13.17
CA GLY A 104 -7.48 -17.18 11.75
C GLY A 104 -7.41 -18.53 11.06
N GLU A 105 -7.51 -18.49 9.74
CA GLU A 105 -7.45 -19.69 8.90
C GLU A 105 -6.33 -19.56 7.88
N GLN A 106 -5.64 -20.68 7.65
CA GLN A 106 -4.75 -20.81 6.52
C GLN A 106 -5.56 -21.25 5.29
N ILE A 107 -5.87 -20.31 4.41
CA ILE A 107 -6.74 -20.56 3.24
C ILE A 107 -5.96 -20.93 1.97
N VAL A 108 -4.64 -20.68 1.96
CA VAL A 108 -3.76 -21.05 0.85
C VAL A 108 -2.54 -21.81 1.39
N PRO A 109 -1.99 -22.81 0.67
CA PRO A 109 -0.78 -23.49 1.10
C PRO A 109 0.44 -22.56 1.18
N VAL A 110 1.28 -22.75 2.20
CA VAL A 110 2.44 -21.88 2.49
C VAL A 110 3.46 -21.81 1.34
N GLN A 111 3.58 -22.84 0.50
CA GLN A 111 4.48 -22.82 -0.65
C GLN A 111 4.12 -21.73 -1.68
N TYR A 112 2.88 -21.24 -1.68
CA TYR A 112 2.46 -20.18 -2.58
C TYR A 112 2.92 -18.79 -2.16
N ILE A 113 3.45 -18.60 -0.94
CA ILE A 113 3.91 -17.29 -0.46
C ILE A 113 4.90 -16.67 -1.46
N LEU A 114 5.89 -17.44 -1.92
CA LEU A 114 6.89 -16.92 -2.87
C LEU A 114 6.33 -16.81 -4.29
N LEU A 115 5.46 -17.75 -4.69
CA LEU A 115 4.84 -17.77 -6.02
C LEU A 115 3.88 -16.59 -6.26
N GLN A 116 3.31 -16.03 -5.19
CA GLN A 116 2.39 -14.89 -5.26
C GLN A 116 3.09 -13.53 -5.27
N ILE A 117 4.39 -13.45 -4.97
CA ILE A 117 5.11 -12.16 -4.94
C ILE A 117 5.00 -11.41 -6.28
N PRO A 118 5.24 -12.03 -7.46
CA PRO A 118 5.14 -11.33 -8.74
C PRO A 118 3.77 -10.70 -8.99
N ILE A 119 2.68 -11.40 -8.65
CA ILE A 119 1.34 -10.85 -8.82
C ILE A 119 1.09 -9.70 -7.84
N PHE A 120 1.48 -9.85 -6.56
CA PHE A 120 1.30 -8.80 -5.56
C PHE A 120 2.21 -7.58 -5.75
N ILE A 121 3.33 -7.71 -6.48
CA ILE A 121 4.06 -6.55 -6.98
C ILE A 121 3.14 -5.73 -7.90
N LEU A 122 2.47 -6.37 -8.85
CA LEU A 122 1.62 -5.69 -9.83
C LEU A 122 0.33 -5.12 -9.21
N ILE A 123 -0.31 -5.86 -8.31
CA ILE A 123 -1.65 -5.51 -7.77
C ILE A 123 -1.63 -4.82 -6.41
N GLY A 124 -0.45 -4.47 -5.88
CA GLY A 124 -0.32 -3.70 -4.63
C GLY A 124 1.03 -3.01 -4.49
N GLY A 125 2.13 -3.72 -4.76
CA GLY A 125 3.48 -3.17 -4.67
C GLY A 125 3.68 -1.91 -5.51
N LEU A 126 3.16 -1.85 -6.74
CA LEU A 126 3.29 -0.68 -7.62
C LEU A 126 2.65 0.60 -7.04
N GLU A 127 1.69 0.50 -6.12
CA GLU A 127 1.12 1.66 -5.43
C GLU A 127 2.19 2.48 -4.72
N GLU A 128 3.25 1.82 -4.21
CA GLU A 128 4.33 2.43 -3.46
C GLU A 128 5.12 3.47 -4.26
N ILE A 129 5.11 3.36 -5.59
CA ILE A 129 5.70 4.36 -6.49
C ILE A 129 5.01 5.73 -6.28
N GLY A 130 3.69 5.73 -6.12
CA GLY A 130 2.91 6.92 -5.81
C GLY A 130 3.03 7.30 -4.33
N TRP A 131 2.76 6.37 -3.43
CA TRP A 131 2.67 6.68 -2.00
C TRP A 131 4.01 7.05 -1.36
N ARG A 132 5.00 6.16 -1.41
CA ARG A 132 6.31 6.37 -0.77
C ARG A 132 7.25 7.11 -1.71
N GLY A 133 7.18 6.81 -3.00
CA GLY A 133 8.03 7.42 -4.02
C GLY A 133 7.69 8.87 -4.36
N PHE A 134 6.41 9.25 -4.31
CA PHE A 134 5.98 10.62 -4.63
C PHE A 134 5.38 11.35 -3.44
N MET A 135 4.24 10.92 -2.91
CA MET A 135 3.46 11.69 -1.94
C MET A 135 4.21 11.89 -0.61
N LEU A 136 4.72 10.82 -0.01
CA LEU A 136 5.50 10.87 1.22
C LEU A 136 6.77 11.71 1.04
N ARG A 137 7.48 11.51 -0.08
CA ARG A 137 8.67 12.30 -0.46
C ARG A 137 8.37 13.79 -0.57
N GLU A 138 7.25 14.18 -1.19
CA GLU A 138 6.87 15.59 -1.34
C GLU A 138 6.35 16.23 -0.05
N LEU A 139 5.62 15.47 0.78
CA LEU A 139 5.12 15.94 2.08
C LEU A 139 6.27 16.20 3.06
N THR A 140 7.22 15.27 3.15
CA THR A 140 8.37 15.37 4.07
C THR A 140 9.32 16.53 3.78
N LYS A 141 9.22 17.15 2.60
CA LYS A 141 9.94 18.41 2.28
C LYS A 141 9.37 19.62 3.03
N ARG A 142 8.14 19.53 3.57
CA ARG A 142 7.38 20.69 4.07
C ARG A 142 6.85 20.51 5.49
N ILE A 143 6.61 19.26 5.90
CA ILE A 143 6.01 18.95 7.20
C ILE A 143 6.73 17.75 7.84
N PRO A 144 6.60 17.55 9.16
CA PRO A 144 7.27 16.47 9.87
C PRO A 144 6.92 15.07 9.34
N ALA A 145 7.85 14.13 9.52
CA ALA A 145 7.71 12.74 9.05
C ALA A 145 6.45 12.04 9.59
N LEU A 146 6.11 12.27 10.86
CA LEU A 146 4.91 11.70 11.49
C LEU A 146 3.63 12.20 10.81
N THR A 147 3.52 13.52 10.66
CA THR A 147 2.37 14.16 9.98
C THR A 147 2.28 13.74 8.52
N SER A 148 3.42 13.61 7.83
CA SER A 148 3.47 13.12 6.44
C SER A 148 2.92 11.70 6.33
N THR A 149 3.36 10.79 7.21
CA THR A 149 2.90 9.39 7.26
C THR A 149 1.40 9.33 7.50
N LEU A 150 0.89 10.09 8.50
CA LEU A 150 -0.55 10.14 8.80
C LEU A 150 -1.40 10.64 7.62
N LEU A 151 -0.95 11.69 6.94
CA LEU A 151 -1.66 12.20 5.76
C LEU A 151 -1.66 11.19 4.60
N VAL A 152 -0.56 10.47 4.38
CA VAL A 152 -0.54 9.36 3.41
C VAL A 152 -1.54 8.29 3.81
N SER A 153 -1.59 7.88 5.08
CA SER A 153 -2.57 6.88 5.56
C SER A 153 -4.01 7.31 5.30
N ILE A 154 -4.36 8.55 5.64
CA ILE A 154 -5.72 9.09 5.46
C ILE A 154 -6.09 9.10 3.97
N VAL A 155 -5.22 9.63 3.13
CA VAL A 155 -5.45 9.66 1.68
C VAL A 155 -5.58 8.24 1.12
N TRP A 156 -4.78 7.30 1.61
CA TRP A 156 -4.81 5.91 1.15
C TRP A 156 -6.12 5.21 1.58
N ILE A 157 -6.65 5.48 2.78
CA ILE A 157 -7.98 5.00 3.20
C ILE A 157 -9.05 5.49 2.21
N PHE A 158 -9.09 6.80 1.94
CA PHE A 158 -10.09 7.37 1.03
C PHE A 158 -9.92 6.88 -0.41
N TRP A 159 -8.68 6.59 -0.84
CA TRP A 159 -8.41 6.03 -2.15
C TRP A 159 -9.07 4.65 -2.35
N HIS A 160 -9.17 3.84 -1.29
CA HIS A 160 -9.82 2.53 -1.32
C HIS A 160 -11.35 2.57 -1.26
N LEU A 161 -11.94 3.73 -0.97
CA LEU A 161 -13.39 3.83 -0.72
C LEU A 161 -14.28 3.20 -1.81
N PRO A 162 -13.98 3.35 -3.12
CA PRO A 162 -14.78 2.70 -4.16
C PRO A 162 -14.87 1.17 -4.05
N LEU A 163 -13.85 0.51 -3.49
CA LEU A 163 -13.83 -0.96 -3.37
C LEU A 163 -14.97 -1.47 -2.48
N PHE A 164 -15.36 -0.71 -1.45
CA PHE A 164 -16.49 -1.05 -0.58
C PHE A 164 -17.85 -1.08 -1.29
N PHE A 165 -17.91 -0.70 -2.57
CA PHE A 165 -19.12 -0.70 -3.38
C PHE A 165 -19.04 -1.69 -4.56
N ILE A 166 -17.92 -2.39 -4.73
CA ILE A 166 -17.72 -3.36 -5.81
C ILE A 166 -18.01 -4.78 -5.29
N ILE A 167 -19.05 -5.42 -5.85
CA ILE A 167 -19.42 -6.80 -5.51
C ILE A 167 -18.25 -7.76 -5.76
N GLY A 168 -17.99 -8.65 -4.81
CA GLY A 168 -16.92 -9.66 -4.88
C GLY A 168 -15.53 -9.17 -4.47
N THR A 169 -15.34 -7.90 -4.12
CA THR A 169 -14.08 -7.47 -3.48
C THR A 169 -14.04 -7.87 -2.02
N TYR A 170 -12.84 -8.09 -1.48
CA TYR A 170 -12.68 -8.39 -0.06
C TYR A 170 -13.24 -7.29 0.85
N GLN A 171 -13.15 -6.04 0.40
CA GLN A 171 -13.67 -4.86 1.10
C GLN A 171 -15.20 -4.91 1.20
N TYR A 172 -15.88 -5.22 0.09
CA TYR A 172 -17.33 -5.31 0.03
C TYR A 172 -17.87 -6.49 0.86
N GLU A 173 -17.25 -7.67 0.73
CA GLU A 173 -17.77 -8.91 1.31
C GLU A 173 -17.49 -9.03 2.81
N TYR A 174 -16.34 -8.54 3.28
CA TYR A 174 -15.84 -8.93 4.60
C TYR A 174 -15.44 -7.78 5.50
N LEU A 175 -14.99 -6.64 4.96
CA LEU A 175 -14.36 -5.60 5.79
C LEU A 175 -15.33 -4.55 6.31
N ASN A 176 -15.18 -4.21 7.59
CA ASN A 176 -15.76 -3.00 8.16
C ASN A 176 -14.75 -1.83 8.10
N ILE A 177 -15.24 -0.62 7.82
CA ILE A 177 -14.45 0.59 7.62
C ILE A 177 -13.50 0.89 8.79
N PRO A 178 -13.87 0.80 10.09
CA PRO A 178 -12.94 1.08 11.19
C PRO A 178 -11.78 0.10 11.27
N VAL A 179 -12.04 -1.21 11.11
CA VAL A 179 -11.00 -2.25 11.12
C VAL A 179 -10.07 -2.05 9.94
N PHE A 180 -10.63 -1.83 8.74
CA PHE A 180 -9.87 -1.52 7.55
C PHE A 180 -9.00 -0.27 7.71
N SER A 181 -9.56 0.82 8.27
CA SER A 181 -8.85 2.08 8.46
C SER A 181 -7.65 1.91 9.39
N ILE A 182 -7.80 1.17 10.49
CA ILE A 182 -6.69 0.86 11.40
C ILE A 182 -5.62 0.05 10.66
N SER A 183 -6.00 -1.01 9.92
CA SER A 183 -5.05 -1.81 9.14
C SER A 183 -4.27 -0.99 8.11
N VAL A 184 -4.92 -0.07 7.40
CA VAL A 184 -4.27 0.83 6.44
C VAL A 184 -3.31 1.78 7.14
N ILE A 185 -3.69 2.35 8.30
CA ILE A 185 -2.79 3.19 9.09
C ILE A 185 -1.57 2.37 9.52
N SER A 186 -1.77 1.18 10.10
CA SER A 186 -0.69 0.29 10.54
C SER A 186 0.30 -0.01 9.41
N PHE A 187 -0.22 -0.38 8.25
CA PHE A 187 0.60 -0.71 7.10
C PHE A 187 1.30 0.52 6.51
N SER A 188 0.64 1.68 6.54
CA SER A 188 1.23 2.96 6.15
C SER A 188 2.46 3.31 6.98
N PHE A 189 2.37 3.15 8.30
CA PHE A 189 3.49 3.36 9.23
C PHE A 189 4.65 2.38 9.00
N LEU A 190 4.35 1.09 8.79
CA LEU A 190 5.35 0.06 8.50
C LEU A 190 6.17 0.43 7.26
N LEU A 191 5.50 0.65 6.13
CA LEU A 191 6.14 0.99 4.86
C LEU A 191 6.83 2.36 4.88
N SER A 192 6.27 3.34 5.59
CA SER A 192 6.95 4.63 5.80
C SER A 192 8.24 4.45 6.59
N THR A 193 8.27 3.54 7.57
CA THR A 193 9.51 3.19 8.30
C THR A 193 10.55 2.58 7.37
N VAL A 194 10.15 1.61 6.52
CA VAL A 194 11.03 1.02 5.50
C VAL A 194 11.60 2.12 4.60
N TYR A 195 10.75 3.02 4.09
CA TYR A 195 11.20 4.13 3.26
C TYR A 195 12.15 5.07 3.99
N TYR A 196 11.86 5.45 5.25
CA TYR A 196 12.70 6.38 5.99
C TYR A 196 14.08 5.82 6.33
N LYS A 197 14.19 4.50 6.57
CA LYS A 197 15.47 3.84 6.84
C LYS A 197 16.30 3.58 5.60
N THR A 198 15.66 3.19 4.53
CA THR A 198 16.38 2.67 3.35
C THR A 198 16.42 3.65 2.19
N LYS A 199 15.50 4.64 2.16
CA LYS A 199 15.24 5.54 1.04
C LYS A 199 14.99 4.81 -0.30
N SER A 200 14.60 3.54 -0.22
CA SER A 200 14.38 2.66 -1.36
C SER A 200 12.89 2.45 -1.59
N ILE A 201 12.40 2.86 -2.76
CA ILE A 201 11.03 2.58 -3.20
C ILE A 201 10.91 1.09 -3.52
N PHE A 202 11.93 0.50 -4.15
CA PHE A 202 12.01 -0.94 -4.43
C PHE A 202 11.73 -1.78 -3.17
N LEU A 203 12.36 -1.47 -2.04
CA LEU A 203 12.09 -2.19 -0.80
C LEU A 203 10.66 -1.98 -0.26
N CYS A 204 10.05 -0.81 -0.49
CA CYS A 204 8.64 -0.61 -0.15
C CYS A 204 7.74 -1.48 -1.02
N ILE A 205 7.99 -1.55 -2.33
CA ILE A 205 7.26 -2.43 -3.27
C ILE A 205 7.37 -3.89 -2.82
N MET A 206 8.58 -4.36 -2.50
CA MET A 206 8.81 -5.74 -2.04
C MET A 206 8.14 -6.01 -0.68
N THR A 207 8.24 -5.07 0.26
CA THR A 207 7.60 -5.18 1.58
C THR A 207 6.08 -5.29 1.42
N HIS A 208 5.49 -4.44 0.59
CA HIS A 208 4.05 -4.44 0.36
C HIS A 208 3.63 -5.78 -0.27
N ALA A 209 4.30 -6.21 -1.34
CA ALA A 209 3.98 -7.48 -2.00
C ALA A 209 4.13 -8.69 -1.06
N PHE A 210 5.16 -8.70 -0.21
CA PHE A 210 5.39 -9.79 0.74
C PHE A 210 4.33 -9.82 1.86
N CYS A 211 3.94 -8.66 2.39
CA CYS A 211 2.81 -8.56 3.32
C CYS A 211 1.52 -9.09 2.70
N ASN A 212 1.17 -8.67 1.48
CA ASN A 212 -0.06 -9.13 0.82
C ASN A 212 -0.05 -10.63 0.58
N SER A 213 1.12 -11.20 0.24
CA SER A 213 1.29 -12.64 0.08
C SER A 213 1.04 -13.40 1.39
N LEU A 214 1.61 -12.96 2.51
CA LEU A 214 1.37 -13.57 3.81
C LEU A 214 -0.08 -13.42 4.26
N LEU A 215 -0.67 -12.24 4.10
CA LEU A 215 -2.05 -11.96 4.51
C LEU A 215 -3.09 -12.71 3.65
N ASN A 216 -2.74 -13.08 2.43
CA ASN A 216 -3.55 -13.94 1.57
C ASN A 216 -3.45 -15.42 1.96
N VAL A 217 -2.34 -15.85 2.54
CA VAL A 217 -2.12 -17.23 3.01
C VAL A 217 -2.72 -17.43 4.40
N PHE A 218 -2.44 -16.52 5.32
CA PHE A 218 -2.86 -16.52 6.71
C PHE A 218 -3.88 -15.42 6.94
N VAL A 219 -5.16 -15.74 6.78
CA VAL A 219 -6.24 -14.77 6.97
C VAL A 219 -6.62 -14.74 8.43
N SER A 220 -6.37 -13.61 9.09
CA SER A 220 -6.75 -13.41 10.49
C SER A 220 -8.25 -13.17 10.62
N ASN A 221 -8.83 -13.64 11.73
CA ASN A 221 -10.21 -13.31 12.10
C ASN A 221 -10.39 -11.79 12.18
N GLN A 222 -11.44 -11.27 11.55
CA GLN A 222 -11.71 -9.84 11.56
C GLN A 222 -12.04 -9.36 12.96
N SER A 223 -11.13 -8.55 13.52
CA SER A 223 -11.30 -8.00 14.86
C SER A 223 -10.58 -6.67 14.99
N LEU A 224 -11.13 -5.79 15.82
CA LEU A 224 -10.48 -4.54 16.18
C LEU A 224 -9.14 -4.79 16.89
N LEU A 225 -9.08 -5.84 17.71
CA LEU A 225 -7.88 -6.26 18.42
C LEU A 225 -6.73 -6.58 17.47
N GLY A 226 -6.98 -7.35 16.40
CA GLY A 226 -5.96 -7.68 15.39
C GLY A 226 -5.40 -6.43 14.71
N GLY A 227 -6.27 -5.49 14.34
CA GLY A 227 -5.87 -4.20 13.79
C GLY A 227 -5.03 -3.36 14.77
N ILE A 228 -5.42 -3.31 16.04
CA ILE A 228 -4.68 -2.59 17.10
C ILE A 228 -3.30 -3.22 17.32
N ILE A 229 -3.18 -4.54 17.32
CA ILE A 229 -1.89 -5.24 17.46
C ILE A 229 -0.95 -4.84 16.32
N ALA A 230 -1.43 -4.88 15.08
CA ALA A 230 -0.65 -4.45 13.92
C ALA A 230 -0.26 -2.96 14.02
N LEU A 231 -1.16 -2.11 14.53
CA LEU A 231 -0.91 -0.68 14.71
C LEU A 231 0.17 -0.44 15.74
N VAL A 232 0.04 -1.02 16.93
CA VAL A 232 1.02 -0.90 18.02
C VAL A 232 2.39 -1.37 17.56
N PHE A 233 2.47 -2.51 16.87
CA PHE A 233 3.72 -3.00 16.30
C PHE A 233 4.32 -2.01 15.29
N SER A 234 3.51 -1.52 14.34
CA SER A 234 3.98 -0.57 13.33
C SER A 234 4.45 0.76 13.93
N LEU A 235 3.76 1.26 14.95
CA LEU A 235 4.13 2.47 15.69
C LEU A 235 5.40 2.27 16.50
N PHE A 236 5.55 1.12 17.15
CA PHE A 236 6.77 0.77 17.87
C PHE A 236 7.99 0.75 16.94
N ILE A 237 7.88 0.05 15.81
CA ILE A 237 8.92 0.01 14.77
C ILE A 237 9.19 1.43 14.22
N TYR A 238 8.14 2.21 13.97
CA TYR A 238 8.28 3.60 13.54
C TYR A 238 9.04 4.45 14.56
N LEU A 239 8.70 4.36 15.85
CA LEU A 239 9.36 5.15 16.90
C LEU A 239 10.83 4.76 17.06
N LEU A 240 11.15 3.46 17.02
CA LEU A 240 12.52 2.96 17.11
C LEU A 240 13.40 3.44 15.96
N PHE A 241 12.86 3.48 14.76
CA PHE A 241 13.67 3.60 13.55
C PHE A 241 13.50 4.93 12.82
N ALA A 242 12.29 5.50 12.78
CA ALA A 242 11.97 6.70 12.01
C ALA A 242 12.04 8.01 12.80
N ASN A 243 11.88 8.00 14.14
CA ASN A 243 11.82 9.23 14.95
C ASN A 243 13.19 9.89 15.22
N ASN A 244 14.30 9.19 14.97
CA ASN A 244 15.65 9.69 15.26
C ASN A 244 16.19 10.73 14.25
N ARG A 245 15.32 11.52 13.60
CA ARG A 245 15.73 12.60 12.66
C ARG A 245 15.12 13.97 12.97
N ASN A 246 14.91 14.26 14.25
CA ASN A 246 14.75 15.64 14.74
C ASN A 246 16.07 16.17 15.35
N ARG A 247 17.22 15.87 14.71
CA ARG A 247 18.49 16.58 14.86
C ARG A 247 19.20 16.63 13.52
#